data_AF-A0AAV9FNP4-F1
#
_entry.id   AF-A0AAV9FNP4-F1
#
_cell.length_a   1.000
_cell.length_b   1.000
_cell.length_c   1.000
_cell.angle_alpha   90.00
_cell.angle_beta   90.00
_cell.angle_gamma   90.00
#
_symmetry.space_group_name_H-M   'P 1'
#
loop_
_entity.id
_entity.type
_entity.pdbx_description
1 polymer ?
#
loop_
_entity_poly.entity_id
_entity_poly.type
_entity_poly.pdbx_seq_one_letter_code
_entity_poly.pdbx_strand_id
1 'polypeptide(L)'
;MVEALVKDDNHKKLYTRLRIWEFPDKYVIEPIDGTSESYLAINRGDGSISSINELPSDPSPKCRTVYGVAGMLKFIAGPNSIQTP
;
A
#
# COMPACT_ATOMS: atom_id res chain seq x y z
N MET A 1 -40.83 -7.25 -17.06
CA MET A 1 -39.79 -8.13 -16.49
C MET A 1 -38.47 -7.56 -16.94
N VAL A 2 -37.85 -6.71 -16.11
CA VAL A 2 -36.49 -6.22 -16.35
C VAL A 2 -35.58 -7.14 -15.54
N GLU A 3 -34.66 -7.82 -16.22
CA GLU A 3 -33.74 -8.73 -15.59
C GLU A 3 -32.83 -7.96 -14.63
N ALA A 4 -32.81 -8.42 -13.37
CA ALA A 4 -31.84 -7.97 -12.39
C ALA A 4 -30.46 -8.41 -12.87
N LEU A 5 -29.67 -7.46 -13.37
CA LEU A 5 -28.26 -7.64 -13.62
C LEU A 5 -27.63 -8.03 -12.27
N VAL A 6 -27.26 -9.30 -12.14
CA VAL A 6 -26.49 -9.83 -11.03
C VAL A 6 -25.22 -8.98 -10.94
N LYS A 7 -25.18 -8.08 -9.96
CA LYS A 7 -23.98 -7.32 -9.66
C LYS A 7 -23.13 -8.23 -8.80
N ASP A 8 -22.18 -8.88 -9.45
CA ASP A 8 -21.10 -9.61 -8.79
C ASP A 8 -20.29 -8.58 -7.98
N ASP A 9 -20.67 -8.36 -6.72
CA ASP A 9 -19.98 -7.46 -5.78
C ASP A 9 -18.66 -8.08 -5.27
N ASN A 10 -17.97 -8.85 -6.12
CA ASN A 10 -16.65 -9.42 -5.86
C ASN A 10 -15.61 -9.07 -6.94
N HIS A 11 -15.88 -8.04 -7.74
CA HIS A 11 -14.81 -7.37 -8.46
C HIS A 11 -13.88 -6.72 -7.43
N LYS A 12 -12.78 -7.40 -7.06
CA LYS A 12 -11.59 -6.77 -6.48
C LYS A 12 -11.23 -5.60 -7.38
N LYS A 13 -11.73 -4.41 -7.03
CA LYS A 13 -11.57 -3.21 -7.84
C LYS A 13 -10.10 -2.88 -7.83
N LEU A 14 -9.43 -3.20 -8.93
CA LEU A 14 -8.03 -2.84 -9.13
C LEU A 14 -8.01 -1.33 -9.33
N TYR A 15 -7.61 -0.61 -8.30
CA TYR A 15 -7.37 0.83 -8.42
C TYR A 15 -6.23 1.03 -9.41
N THR A 16 -6.51 1.77 -10.48
CA THR A 16 -5.58 1.94 -11.60
C THR A 16 -4.67 3.14 -11.40
N ARG A 17 -5.01 4.03 -10.45
CA ARG A 17 -4.20 5.20 -10.09
C ARG A 17 -4.14 5.32 -8.58
N LEU A 18 -2.94 5.27 -8.04
CA LEU A 18 -2.66 5.37 -6.62
C LEU A 18 -1.75 6.57 -6.35
N ARG A 19 -1.95 7.24 -5.22
CA ARG A 19 -1.06 8.28 -4.70
C ARG A 19 -0.19 7.65 -3.61
N ILE A 20 1.12 7.79 -3.75
CA ILE A 20 2.09 7.36 -2.74
C ILE A 20 2.71 8.59 -2.11
N TRP A 21 2.70 8.61 -0.78
CA TRP A 21 3.50 9.51 0.03
C TRP A 21 4.69 8.77 0.63
N GLU A 22 5.86 9.37 0.47
CA GLU A 22 7.10 8.88 1.03
C GLU A 22 7.47 9.67 2.28
N PHE A 23 7.51 8.96 3.41
CA PHE A 23 8.02 9.45 4.69
C PHE A 23 9.36 8.74 5.02
N PRO A 24 10.14 9.26 5.98
CA PRO A 24 11.40 8.62 6.37
C PRO A 24 11.22 7.16 6.81
N ASP A 25 10.15 6.87 7.54
CA ASP A 25 9.87 5.59 8.21
C ASP A 25 8.78 4.75 7.52
N LYS A 26 7.98 5.33 6.62
CA LYS A 26 6.88 4.60 5.96
C LYS A 26 6.55 5.11 4.56
N TYR A 27 5.81 4.29 3.81
CA TYR A 27 5.05 4.71 2.66
C TYR A 27 3.57 4.71 3.02
N VAL A 28 2.82 5.71 2.56
CA VAL A 28 1.36 5.72 2.63
C VAL A 28 0.80 5.72 1.22
N ILE A 29 -0.23 4.92 0.96
CA ILE A 29 -0.82 4.72 -0.36
C ILE A 29 -2.33 4.89 -0.27
N GLU A 30 -2.92 5.62 -1.22
CA GLU A 30 -4.36 5.64 -1.43
C GLU A 30 -4.72 5.53 -2.92
N PRO A 31 -5.95 5.12 -3.23
CA PRO A 31 -6.54 5.32 -4.56
C PRO A 31 -6.85 6.78 -4.87
N ILE A 32 -6.62 7.20 -6.12
CA ILE A 32 -7.01 8.51 -6.65
C ILE A 32 -8.31 8.42 -7.45
N ASP A 33 -8.59 7.25 -8.03
CA ASP A 33 -9.72 6.98 -8.94
C ASP A 33 -10.95 6.36 -8.23
N GLY A 34 -11.05 6.54 -6.92
CA GLY A 34 -12.18 6.10 -6.12
C GLY A 34 -12.17 6.68 -4.70
N THR A 35 -13.24 6.39 -3.95
CA THR A 35 -13.30 6.64 -2.52
C THR A 35 -12.72 5.45 -1.77
N SER A 36 -11.66 5.70 -1.00
CA SER A 36 -11.13 4.76 -0.01
C SER A 36 -11.38 5.33 1.37
N GLU A 37 -11.93 4.52 2.28
CA GLU A 37 -12.13 4.91 3.68
C GLU A 37 -10.85 4.82 4.51
N SER A 38 -9.79 4.24 3.95
CA SER A 38 -8.50 4.06 4.61
C SER A 38 -7.33 4.22 3.65
N TYR A 39 -6.16 4.48 4.23
CA TYR A 39 -4.87 4.51 3.56
C TYR A 39 -4.11 3.23 3.90
N LEU A 40 -3.34 2.72 2.95
CA LEU A 40 -2.42 1.62 3.18
C LEU A 40 -1.05 2.17 3.60
N ALA A 41 -0.59 1.82 4.80
CA ALA A 41 0.72 2.19 5.30
C ALA A 41 1.67 0.98 5.24
N ILE A 42 2.90 1.22 4.80
CA ILE A 42 3.99 0.24 4.73
C ILE A 42 5.16 0.77 5.54
N ASN A 43 5.51 0.10 6.63
CA ASN A 43 6.69 0.43 7.42
C ASN A 43 7.96 0.03 6.68
N ARG A 44 8.91 0.96 6.56
CA ARG A 44 10.18 0.74 5.84
C ARG A 44 11.18 -0.14 6.60
N GLY A 45 11.10 -0.17 7.93
CA GLY A 45 12.02 -0.92 8.78
C GLY A 45 11.77 -2.42 8.75
N ASP A 46 10.51 -2.84 8.87
CA ASP A 46 10.15 -4.27 8.97
C ASP A 46 9.32 -4.80 7.79
N GLY A 47 8.83 -3.91 6.91
CA GLY A 47 7.93 -4.26 5.82
C GLY A 47 6.50 -4.58 6.26
N SER A 48 6.11 -4.24 7.49
CA SER A 48 4.74 -4.45 7.97
C SER A 48 3.76 -3.58 7.20
N ILE A 49 2.57 -4.12 6.96
CA ILE A 49 1.49 -3.48 6.22
C ILE A 49 0.34 -3.24 7.19
N SER A 50 -0.15 -2.01 7.26
CA SER A 50 -1.29 -1.62 8.10
C SER A 50 -2.24 -0.69 7.36
N SER A 51 -3.47 -0.58 7.84
CA SER A 51 -4.43 0.41 7.37
C SER A 51 -4.53 1.55 8.38
N ILE A 52 -4.48 2.78 7.90
CA ILE A 52 -4.61 3.99 8.73
C ILE A 52 -5.77 4.83 8.20
N ASN A 53 -6.40 5.61 9.08
CA ASN A 53 -7.55 6.45 8.72
C ASN A 53 -7.16 7.91 8.44
N GLU A 54 -5.95 8.31 8.82
CA GLU A 54 -5.45 9.68 8.68
C GLU A 54 -4.01 9.68 8.18
N LEU A 55 -3.66 10.67 7.36
CA LEU A 55 -2.30 10.86 6.87
C LEU A 55 -1.41 11.43 7.98
N PRO A 56 -0.15 10.96 8.14
CA PRO A 56 0.79 11.56 9.09
C PRO A 56 1.03 13.05 8.80
N SER A 57 1.09 13.89 9.84
CA SER A 57 1.21 15.35 9.74
C SER A 57 2.62 15.88 9.40
N ASP A 58 3.53 15.04 8.89
CA ASP A 58 4.91 15.46 8.62
C ASP A 58 4.98 16.58 7.55
N PRO A 59 5.93 17.53 7.68
CA PRO A 59 5.80 18.83 7.02
C PRO A 59 6.00 18.85 5.50
N SER A 60 6.38 17.76 4.81
CA SER A 60 6.47 17.70 3.34
C SER A 60 6.76 16.28 2.83
N PRO A 61 5.82 15.33 2.87
CA PRO A 61 6.03 14.03 2.25
C PRO A 61 6.21 14.18 0.73
N LYS A 62 7.17 13.43 0.15
CA LYS A 62 7.28 13.38 -1.32
C LYS A 62 6.08 12.62 -1.85
N CYS A 63 5.28 13.26 -2.69
CA CYS A 63 4.05 12.71 -3.24
C CYS A 63 4.24 12.33 -4.72
N ARG A 64 3.81 11.12 -5.11
CA ARG A 64 3.91 10.62 -6.49
C ARG A 64 2.66 9.82 -6.86
N THR A 65 2.28 9.85 -8.13
CA THR A 65 1.24 8.98 -8.68
C THR A 65 1.86 7.71 -9.26
N VAL A 66 1.28 6.55 -8.96
CA VAL A 66 1.63 5.25 -9.57
C VAL A 66 0.38 4.59 -10.13
N TYR A 67 0.53 3.67 -11.08
CA TYR A 67 -0.60 3.08 -11.82
C TYR A 67 -0.95 1.66 -11.37
N GLY A 68 -0.67 1.36 -10.10
CA GLY A 68 -0.92 0.06 -9.47
C GLY A 68 0.22 -0.35 -8.53
N VAL A 69 -0.09 -1.28 -7.61
CA VAL A 69 0.89 -1.97 -6.77
C VAL A 69 0.84 -3.45 -7.13
N ALA A 70 1.94 -3.96 -7.70
CA ALA A 70 2.02 -5.36 -8.12
C ALA A 70 2.18 -6.34 -6.94
N GLY A 71 2.75 -5.88 -5.81
CA GLY A 71 2.98 -6.69 -4.63
C GLY A 71 4.14 -6.16 -3.78
N MET A 72 4.48 -6.89 -2.72
CA MET A 72 5.62 -6.60 -1.85
C MET A 72 6.60 -7.78 -1.88
N LEU A 73 7.89 -7.46 -2.00
CA LEU A 73 8.98 -8.44 -1.93
C LEU A 73 9.80 -8.18 -0.67
N LYS A 74 9.77 -9.11 0.28
CA LYS A 74 10.60 -9.06 1.49
C LYS A 74 11.76 -10.03 1.34
N PHE A 75 12.97 -9.50 1.26
CA PHE A 75 14.19 -10.31 1.29
C PHE A 75 14.57 -10.59 2.74
N ILE A 76 14.75 -11.88 3.05
CA ILE A 76 15.32 -12.31 4.33
C ILE A 76 16.80 -12.54 4.06
N ALA A 77 17.65 -11.62 4.51
CA ALA A 77 19.09 -11.87 4.57
C ALA A 77 19.31 -12.98 5.60
N GLY A 78 19.81 -14.13 5.16
CA GLY A 78 20.19 -15.21 6.07
C GLY A 78 21.29 -14.73 7.02
N PRO A 79 21.31 -15.20 8.28
CA PRO A 79 22.44 -14.94 9.14
C PRO A 79 23.68 -15.52 8.46
N ASN A 80 24.68 -14.67 8.20
CA ASN A 80 26.03 -15.14 7.91
C ASN A 80 26.51 -15.84 9.18
N SER A 81 26.32 -17.15 9.27
CA SER A 81 26.95 -17.99 10.28
C SER A 81 28.44 -18.08 9.94
N ILE A 82 29.18 -17.00 10.16
CA ILE A 82 30.62 -17.07 10.38
C ILE A 82 30.77 -17.30 11.88
N GLN A 83 30.70 -18.56 12.27
CA GLN A 83 31.16 -19.00 13.57
C GLN A 83 32.66 -19.24 13.45
N THR A 84 33.46 -18.40 14.12
CA THR A 84 34.88 -18.66 14.43
C THR A 84 35.30 -17.86 15.66
N PRO A 85 36.27 -18.33 16.45
CA PRO A 85 36.91 -19.67 16.46
C PRO A 85 36.36 -20.60 17.54
#